data_AF-A0A661CE03-F1
#
_entry.id   AF-A0A661CE03-F1
#
_cell.length_a   1.000
_cell.length_b   1.000
_cell.length_c   1.000
_cell.angle_alpha   90.00
_cell.angle_beta   90.00
_cell.angle_gamma   90.00
#
_symmetry.space_group_name_H-M   'P 1'
#
loop_
_entity.id
_entity.type
_entity.pdbx_description
1 polymer ?
#
loop_
_entity_poly.entity_id
_entity_poly.type
_entity_poly.pdbx_seq_one_letter_code
_entity_poly.pdbx_strand_id
1 'polypeptide(L)'
;MGKMRHLPIKSDHFQAINSLKPKTAPKTIRVYVENEDDIPFWRGIFQEYAPHLSLKIILPYQNLVRGKDYLLKNTQPGEYLLLCIDSDYDYLLQDATETSKLINHNPYIFQTYTYAIENYKCYAESLRELSVSASLNDEYLFDFVAFIKL
;
A
#
# COMPACT_ATOMS: atom_id res chain seq x y z
N MET A 1 -6.22 23.51 28.20
CA MET A 1 -6.89 23.26 26.91
C MET A 1 -6.57 21.81 26.50
N GLY A 2 -7.53 20.89 26.62
CA GLY A 2 -7.28 19.48 26.27
C GLY A 2 -7.13 19.32 24.75
N LYS A 3 -5.97 18.88 24.27
CA LYS A 3 -5.82 18.44 22.88
C LYS A 3 -6.84 17.33 22.64
N MET A 4 -7.81 17.54 21.74
CA MET A 4 -8.62 16.44 21.21
C MET A 4 -7.65 15.44 20.59
N ARG A 5 -7.48 14.29 21.25
CA ARG A 5 -6.76 13.16 20.65
C ARG A 5 -7.70 12.60 19.59
N HIS A 6 -7.35 12.77 18.32
CA HIS A 6 -8.03 12.03 17.27
C HIS A 6 -7.83 10.55 17.57
N LEU A 7 -8.92 9.82 17.80
CA LEU A 7 -8.87 8.38 17.97
C LEU A 7 -8.42 7.75 16.64
N PRO A 8 -7.58 6.70 16.67
CA PRO A 8 -7.15 6.04 15.45
C PRO A 8 -8.34 5.45 14.71
N ILE A 9 -8.31 5.48 13.38
CA ILE A 9 -9.31 4.80 12.55
C ILE A 9 -9.13 3.30 12.72
N LYS A 10 -10.20 2.58 13.03
CA LYS A 10 -10.15 1.13 13.29
C LYS A 10 -10.88 0.33 12.23
N SER A 11 -10.43 -0.90 12.00
CA SER A 11 -11.16 -1.88 11.17
C SER A 11 -12.63 -2.03 11.58
N ASP A 12 -12.94 -2.05 12.88
CA ASP A 12 -14.29 -2.23 13.42
C ASP A 12 -15.28 -1.17 12.93
N HIS A 13 -14.81 0.05 12.67
CA HIS A 13 -15.63 1.11 12.08
C HIS A 13 -16.12 0.70 10.67
N PHE A 14 -15.25 0.11 9.87
CA PHE A 14 -15.61 -0.37 8.54
C PHE A 14 -16.39 -1.68 8.57
N GLN A 15 -16.15 -2.53 9.56
CA GLN A 15 -17.02 -3.68 9.84
C GLN A 15 -18.45 -3.23 10.12
N ALA A 16 -18.64 -2.25 11.01
CA ALA A 16 -19.95 -1.69 11.31
C ALA A 16 -20.64 -1.13 10.06
N ILE A 17 -19.93 -0.35 9.23
CA ILE A 17 -20.46 0.15 7.94
C ILE A 17 -20.88 -1.00 7.02
N ASN A 18 -20.08 -2.06 6.94
CA ASN A 18 -20.41 -3.24 6.14
C ASN A 18 -21.63 -4.00 6.68
N SER A 19 -21.85 -4.01 7.99
CA SER A 19 -23.02 -4.62 8.64
C SER A 19 -24.33 -3.88 8.36
N LEU A 20 -24.28 -2.58 8.04
CA LEU A 20 -25.46 -1.80 7.64
C LEU A 20 -25.94 -2.10 6.20
N LYS A 21 -25.08 -2.72 5.38
CA LYS A 21 -25.45 -3.13 4.01
C LYS A 21 -26.29 -4.41 4.03
N PRO A 22 -27.14 -4.64 3.00
CA PRO A 22 -27.83 -5.91 2.81
C PRO A 22 -26.89 -7.11 2.92
N LYS A 23 -27.39 -8.26 3.41
CA LYS A 23 -26.57 -9.48 3.57
C LYS A 23 -26.01 -10.00 2.25
N THR A 24 -26.69 -9.74 1.14
CA THR A 24 -26.28 -10.13 -0.22
C THR A 24 -25.30 -9.16 -0.86
N ALA A 25 -25.12 -7.96 -0.30
CA ALA A 25 -24.20 -6.97 -0.85
C ALA A 25 -22.75 -7.33 -0.50
N PRO A 26 -21.80 -7.16 -1.44
CA PRO A 26 -20.40 -7.43 -1.18
C PRO A 26 -19.88 -6.52 -0.05
N LYS A 27 -19.10 -7.11 0.85
CA LYS A 27 -18.42 -6.36 1.91
C LYS A 27 -17.19 -5.70 1.32
N THR A 28 -16.99 -4.43 1.66
CA THR A 28 -15.89 -3.64 1.12
C THR A 28 -14.77 -3.53 2.15
N ILE A 29 -13.55 -3.89 1.77
CA ILE A 29 -12.36 -3.70 2.60
C ILE A 29 -11.70 -2.39 2.19
N ARG A 30 -11.31 -1.58 3.16
CA ARG A 30 -10.51 -0.37 2.92
C ARG A 30 -9.04 -0.73 2.92
N VAL A 31 -8.30 -0.14 2.00
CA VAL A 31 -6.84 -0.28 1.94
C VAL A 31 -6.26 1.13 1.98
N TYR A 32 -5.45 1.41 3.00
CA TYR A 32 -4.75 2.68 3.12
C TYR A 32 -3.31 2.55 2.65
N VAL A 33 -2.90 3.46 1.78
CA VAL A 33 -1.54 3.58 1.26
C VAL A 33 -0.87 4.85 1.80
N GLU A 34 0.46 4.90 1.75
CA GLU A 34 1.25 6.03 2.26
C GLU A 34 1.06 7.30 1.43
N ASN A 35 1.13 7.13 0.11
CA ASN A 35 1.06 8.20 -0.87
C ASN A 35 0.10 7.85 -2.01
N GLU A 36 -0.32 8.88 -2.75
CA GLU A 36 -1.25 8.72 -3.89
C GLU A 36 -0.61 7.91 -5.03
N ASP A 37 0.70 8.08 -5.22
CA ASP A 37 1.49 7.42 -6.26
C ASP A 37 1.64 5.90 -6.03
N ASP A 38 1.31 5.41 -4.83
CA ASP A 38 1.34 3.99 -4.48
C ASP A 38 0.05 3.27 -4.88
N ILE A 39 -1.04 4.03 -5.07
CA ILE A 39 -2.37 3.48 -5.38
C ILE A 39 -2.34 2.57 -6.61
N PRO A 40 -1.74 2.96 -7.76
CA PRO A 40 -1.72 2.11 -8.95
C PRO A 40 -1.00 0.78 -8.72
N PHE A 41 0.14 0.80 -8.00
CA PHE A 41 0.92 -0.39 -7.71
C PHE A 41 0.12 -1.40 -6.89
N TRP A 42 -0.39 -0.98 -5.72
CA TRP A 42 -1.16 -1.86 -4.85
C TRP A 42 -2.47 -2.31 -5.50
N ARG A 43 -3.09 -1.45 -6.33
CA ARG A 43 -4.27 -1.83 -7.11
C ARG A 43 -3.98 -2.99 -8.07
N GLY A 44 -2.86 -2.93 -8.79
CA GLY A 44 -2.43 -4.01 -9.68
C GLY A 44 -2.29 -5.34 -8.93
N ILE A 45 -1.54 -5.34 -7.81
CA ILE A 45 -1.34 -6.53 -6.96
C ILE A 45 -2.68 -7.13 -6.52
N PHE A 46 -3.57 -6.32 -5.96
CA PHE A 46 -4.85 -6.83 -5.47
C PHE A 46 -5.80 -7.28 -6.59
N GLN A 47 -5.76 -6.64 -7.77
CA GLN A 47 -6.54 -7.08 -8.92
C GLN A 47 -6.08 -8.44 -9.44
N GLU A 48 -4.78 -8.71 -9.41
CA GLU A 48 -4.21 -9.99 -9.84
C GLU A 48 -4.46 -11.11 -8.83
N TYR A 49 -4.16 -10.87 -7.55
CA TYR A 49 -4.13 -11.93 -6.53
C TYR A 49 -5.39 -12.02 -5.68
N ALA A 50 -6.24 -10.98 -5.67
CA ALA A 50 -7.49 -10.96 -4.89
C ALA A 50 -8.69 -10.38 -5.68
N PRO A 51 -8.93 -10.78 -6.95
CA PRO A 51 -9.97 -10.18 -7.81
C PRO A 51 -11.40 -10.35 -7.28
N HIS A 52 -11.61 -11.34 -6.39
CA HIS A 52 -12.90 -11.64 -5.79
C HIS A 52 -13.24 -10.73 -4.59
N LEU A 53 -12.28 -9.95 -4.08
CA LEU A 53 -12.49 -9.03 -2.96
C LEU A 53 -12.92 -7.64 -3.47
N SER A 54 -13.91 -7.04 -2.80
CA SER A 54 -14.29 -5.65 -3.06
C SER A 54 -13.36 -4.71 -2.28
N LEU A 55 -12.26 -4.28 -2.90
CA LEU A 55 -11.25 -3.44 -2.27
C LEU A 55 -11.39 -1.97 -2.69
N LYS A 56 -11.28 -1.05 -1.72
CA LYS A 56 -11.15 0.39 -2.01
C LYS A 56 -9.84 0.92 -1.43
N ILE A 57 -8.88 1.10 -2.34
CA ILE A 57 -7.54 1.64 -2.08
C ILE A 57 -7.61 3.16 -2.16
N ILE A 58 -7.31 3.83 -1.04
CA ILE A 58 -7.40 5.28 -0.86
C ILE A 58 -6.38 5.75 0.18
N LEU A 59 -6.19 7.07 0.30
CA LEU A 59 -5.51 7.66 1.44
C LEU A 59 -6.41 7.72 2.69
N PRO A 60 -5.82 7.66 3.90
CA PRO A 60 -6.56 7.75 5.17
C PRO A 60 -7.30 9.09 5.35
N TYR A 61 -6.80 10.21 4.78
CA TYR A 61 -7.44 11.54 4.78
C TYR A 61 -6.80 12.47 3.71
N GLN A 62 -7.48 13.58 3.37
CA GLN A 62 -6.96 14.68 2.51
C GLN A 62 -6.01 15.67 3.22
N ASN A 63 -5.57 15.39 4.45
CA ASN A 63 -4.68 16.30 5.20
C ASN A 63 -3.27 16.35 4.58
N LEU A 64 -2.40 17.28 4.98
CA LEU A 64 -1.04 17.40 4.41
C LEU A 64 -0.03 16.37 4.95
N VAL A 65 -0.33 15.71 6.08
CA VAL A 65 0.60 14.74 6.69
C VAL A 65 0.43 13.38 6.01
N ARG A 66 1.55 12.85 5.50
CA ARG A 66 1.66 11.62 4.69
C ARG A 66 2.69 10.68 5.30
N GLY A 67 2.74 9.46 4.77
CA GLY A 67 3.77 8.47 5.07
C GLY A 67 3.38 7.44 6.13
N LYS A 68 4.18 6.38 6.15
CA LYS A 68 4.14 5.22 7.07
C LYS A 68 3.87 5.56 8.52
N ASP A 69 4.66 6.50 9.04
CA ASP A 69 4.62 6.91 10.44
C ASP A 69 3.25 7.44 10.85
N TYR A 70 2.60 8.19 9.96
CA TYR A 70 1.25 8.67 10.17
C TYR A 70 0.23 7.53 10.11
N LEU A 71 0.33 6.64 9.13
CA LEU A 71 -0.56 5.49 8.99
C LEU A 71 -0.56 4.60 10.22
N LEU A 72 0.64 4.18 10.67
CA LEU A 72 0.81 3.26 11.79
C LEU A 72 0.33 3.88 13.11
N LYS A 73 0.55 5.18 13.32
CA LYS A 73 0.12 5.88 14.55
C LYS A 73 -1.38 6.15 14.60
N ASN A 74 -2.02 6.37 13.45
CA ASN A 74 -3.41 6.85 13.38
C ASN A 74 -4.39 5.79 12.87
N THR A 75 -3.94 4.57 12.63
CA THR A 75 -4.79 3.50 12.09
C THR A 75 -4.54 2.20 12.85
N GLN A 76 -5.63 1.48 13.14
CA GLN A 76 -5.59 0.13 13.68
C GLN A 76 -6.18 -0.82 12.64
N PRO A 77 -5.33 -1.50 11.84
CA PRO A 77 -5.79 -2.37 10.77
C PRO A 77 -6.42 -3.67 11.31
N GLY A 78 -7.14 -4.35 10.42
CA GLY A 78 -7.93 -5.55 10.70
C GLY A 78 -8.63 -6.04 9.43
N GLU A 79 -9.52 -7.01 9.57
CA GLU A 79 -10.22 -7.67 8.45
C GLU A 79 -10.85 -6.71 7.41
N TYR A 80 -11.32 -5.53 7.84
CA TYR A 80 -11.97 -4.55 6.97
C TYR A 80 -11.13 -3.29 6.70
N LEU A 81 -9.89 -3.27 7.17
CA LEU A 81 -8.95 -2.17 6.99
C LEU A 81 -7.51 -2.69 6.89
N LEU A 82 -6.95 -2.68 5.69
CA LEU A 82 -5.56 -3.05 5.42
C LEU A 82 -4.69 -1.80 5.32
N LEU A 83 -3.42 -1.93 5.69
CA LEU A 83 -2.38 -0.94 5.37
C LEU A 83 -1.44 -1.50 4.32
N CYS A 84 -0.99 -0.64 3.41
CA CYS A 84 -0.02 -0.95 2.38
C CYS A 84 1.08 0.11 2.44
N ILE A 85 2.31 -0.32 2.74
CA ILE A 85 3.43 0.55 3.08
C ILE A 85 4.71 0.12 2.35
N ASP A 86 5.65 1.05 2.21
CA ASP A 86 7.01 0.71 1.83
C ASP A 86 7.74 0.07 3.02
N SER A 87 8.68 -0.82 2.73
CA SER A 87 9.36 -1.58 3.77
C SER A 87 10.34 -0.72 4.56
N ASP A 88 11.06 0.23 3.94
CA ASP A 88 12.14 1.01 4.58
C ASP A 88 13.10 0.15 5.43
N TYR A 89 13.44 -1.05 4.93
CA TYR A 89 14.19 -2.10 5.63
C TYR A 89 13.46 -2.90 6.72
N ASP A 90 12.21 -2.61 7.08
CA ASP A 90 11.49 -3.36 8.13
C ASP A 90 11.35 -4.86 7.80
N TYR A 91 11.27 -5.21 6.52
CA TYR A 91 11.26 -6.58 6.05
C TYR A 91 12.65 -7.22 6.00
N LEU A 92 13.69 -6.45 5.65
CA LEU A 92 15.06 -6.96 5.51
C LEU A 92 15.74 -7.12 6.88
N LEU A 93 15.58 -6.12 7.74
CA LEU A 93 16.11 -6.05 9.09
C LEU A 93 15.02 -6.45 10.09
N GLN A 94 14.51 -7.66 9.91
CA GLN A 94 13.35 -8.17 10.64
C GLN A 94 13.49 -7.95 12.15
N ASP A 95 12.44 -7.37 12.74
CA ASP A 95 12.27 -7.18 14.17
C ASP A 95 13.37 -6.37 14.88
N ALA A 96 14.22 -5.66 14.11
CA ALA A 96 15.28 -4.79 14.64
C ALA A 96 14.73 -3.55 15.36
N THR A 97 13.51 -3.13 15.01
CA THR A 97 12.81 -1.98 15.62
C THR A 97 11.40 -2.36 16.06
N GLU A 98 10.79 -1.61 16.98
CA GLU A 98 9.39 -1.83 17.36
C GLU A 98 8.42 -1.62 16.17
N THR A 99 8.77 -0.73 15.24
CA THR A 99 8.02 -0.54 13.99
C THR A 99 8.09 -1.80 13.11
N SER A 100 9.28 -2.35 12.90
CA SER A 100 9.45 -3.59 12.12
C SER A 100 8.68 -4.75 12.75
N LYS A 101 8.71 -4.91 14.09
CA LYS A 101 7.92 -5.93 14.79
C LYS A 101 6.42 -5.74 14.58
N LEU A 102 5.94 -4.51 14.72
CA LEU A 102 4.53 -4.18 14.50
C LEU A 102 4.09 -4.55 13.09
N ILE A 103 4.91 -4.23 12.09
CA ILE A 103 4.61 -4.49 10.67
C ILE A 103 4.67 -6.00 10.39
N ASN A 104 5.79 -6.65 10.74
CA ASN A 104 6.07 -8.05 10.38
C ASN A 104 5.11 -9.04 11.04
N HIS A 105 4.61 -8.73 12.24
CA HIS A 105 3.71 -9.61 13.00
C HIS A 105 2.24 -9.24 12.86
N ASN A 106 1.88 -8.28 12.01
CA ASN A 106 0.48 -7.89 11.77
C ASN A 106 -0.01 -8.36 10.39
N PRO A 107 -0.94 -9.33 10.33
CA PRO A 107 -1.39 -9.91 9.06
C PRO A 107 -2.23 -8.95 8.19
N TYR A 108 -2.56 -7.77 8.71
CA TYR A 108 -3.35 -6.75 8.00
C TYR A 108 -2.48 -5.58 7.51
N ILE A 109 -1.15 -5.68 7.66
CA ILE A 109 -0.19 -4.73 7.09
C ILE A 109 0.58 -5.44 5.99
N PHE A 110 0.46 -4.93 4.77
CA PHE A 110 1.21 -5.36 3.60
C PHE A 110 2.36 -4.38 3.41
N GLN A 111 3.55 -4.92 3.20
CA GLN A 111 4.73 -4.12 2.87
C GLN A 111 5.38 -4.64 1.60
N THR A 112 6.17 -3.80 0.94
CA THR A 112 7.05 -4.24 -0.14
C THR A 112 8.07 -5.27 0.36
N TYR A 113 8.50 -6.18 -0.51
CA TYR A 113 9.61 -7.08 -0.20
C TYR A 113 10.96 -6.36 -0.30
N THR A 114 11.08 -5.45 -1.27
CA THR A 114 12.22 -4.54 -1.42
C THR A 114 12.07 -3.29 -0.55
N TYR A 115 13.09 -2.43 -0.55
CA TYR A 115 13.11 -1.18 0.22
C TYR A 115 11.85 -0.32 0.01
N ALA A 116 11.45 -0.08 -1.24
CA ALA A 116 10.24 0.65 -1.61
C ALA A 116 9.65 0.14 -2.94
N ILE A 117 8.50 0.69 -3.33
CA ILE A 117 7.84 0.45 -4.62
C ILE A 117 8.77 0.79 -5.80
N GLU A 118 9.59 1.85 -5.68
CA GLU A 118 10.51 2.31 -6.72
C GLU A 118 11.50 1.24 -7.13
N ASN A 119 11.86 0.30 -6.25
CA ASN A 119 12.75 -0.80 -6.61
C ASN A 119 12.12 -1.76 -7.63
N TYR A 120 10.79 -1.95 -7.60
CA TYR A 120 10.09 -2.74 -8.61
C TYR A 120 9.94 -1.97 -9.93
N LYS A 121 9.77 -0.65 -9.84
CA LYS A 121 9.69 0.22 -11.03
C LYS A 121 11.03 0.36 -11.73
N CYS A 122 12.12 0.43 -10.97
CA CYS A 122 13.49 0.55 -11.47
C CYS A 122 14.18 -0.79 -11.66
N TYR A 123 13.42 -1.89 -11.78
CA TYR A 123 13.97 -3.16 -12.18
C TYR A 123 14.27 -3.11 -13.68
N ALA A 124 15.53 -3.35 -14.06
CA ALA A 124 16.02 -3.03 -15.39
C ALA A 124 15.23 -3.73 -16.50
N GLU A 125 14.79 -4.96 -16.22
CA GLU A 125 13.96 -5.76 -17.11
C GLU A 125 12.51 -5.25 -17.23
N SER A 126 11.96 -4.53 -16.23
CA SER A 126 10.60 -3.95 -16.27
C SER A 126 10.56 -2.49 -16.78
N LEU A 127 11.68 -1.77 -16.76
CA LEU A 127 11.76 -0.35 -17.12
C LEU A 127 11.30 -0.04 -18.55
N ARG A 128 11.50 -0.97 -19.48
CA ARG A 128 10.97 -0.82 -20.85
C ARG A 128 9.45 -0.75 -20.84
N GLU A 129 8.78 -1.71 -20.22
CA GLU A 129 7.30 -1.80 -20.22
C GLU A 129 6.67 -0.58 -19.55
N LEU A 130 7.30 -0.07 -18.48
CA LEU A 130 6.89 1.17 -17.83
C LEU A 130 7.08 2.39 -18.74
N SER A 131 8.19 2.47 -19.47
CA SER A 131 8.45 3.56 -20.42
C SER A 131 7.44 3.55 -21.57
N VAL A 132 7.12 2.36 -22.12
CA VAL A 132 6.08 2.22 -23.14
C VAL A 132 4.71 2.65 -22.60
N SER A 133 4.36 2.22 -21.39
CA SER A 133 3.08 2.57 -20.76
C SER A 133 2.95 4.07 -20.49
N ALA A 134 4.04 4.72 -20.07
CA ALA A 134 4.05 6.15 -19.77
C ALA A 134 4.10 7.04 -21.02
N SER A 135 4.83 6.62 -22.06
CA SER A 135 5.02 7.39 -23.29
C SER A 135 4.00 7.07 -24.39
N LEU A 136 3.31 5.94 -24.27
CA LEU A 136 2.49 5.35 -25.34
C LEU A 136 3.29 5.10 -26.63
N ASN A 137 4.60 4.86 -26.50
CA ASN A 137 5.51 4.58 -27.61
C ASN A 137 6.28 3.27 -27.33
N ASP A 138 6.19 2.31 -28.25
CA ASP A 138 6.82 1.00 -28.14
C ASP A 138 8.14 0.86 -28.91
N GLU A 139 8.61 1.94 -29.55
CA GLU A 139 9.88 1.99 -30.27
C GLU A 139 11.06 1.65 -29.35
N TYR A 140 11.91 0.72 -29.80
CA TYR A 140 13.07 0.26 -29.03
C TYR A 140 14.24 1.25 -29.19
N LEU A 141 14.25 2.29 -28.36
CA LEU A 141 15.25 3.38 -28.43
C LEU A 141 16.42 3.21 -27.45
N PHE A 142 16.26 2.41 -26.39
CA PHE A 142 17.22 2.33 -25.29
C PHE A 142 17.23 0.95 -24.61
N ASP A 143 18.42 0.42 -24.32
CA ASP A 143 18.60 -0.82 -23.57
C ASP A 143 18.80 -0.51 -22.07
N PHE A 144 17.69 -0.54 -21.33
CA PHE A 144 17.70 -0.30 -19.89
C PHE A 144 18.48 -1.37 -19.11
N VAL A 145 18.50 -2.62 -19.58
CA VAL A 145 19.19 -3.72 -18.91
C VAL A 145 20.70 -3.55 -19.01
N ALA A 146 21.18 -3.24 -20.22
CA ALA A 146 22.60 -2.95 -20.42
C ALA A 146 23.05 -1.71 -19.63
N PHE A 147 22.24 -0.65 -19.61
CA PHE A 147 22.59 0.59 -18.91
C PHE A 147 22.72 0.43 -17.39
N ILE A 148 21.78 -0.26 -16.75
CA ILE A 148 21.75 -0.41 -15.28
C ILE A 148 22.82 -1.41 -14.77
N LYS A 149 23.30 -2.32 -15.62
CA LYS A 149 24.35 -3.31 -15.28
C LYS A 149 25.78 -2.77 -15.42
N LEU A 150 25.97 -1.53 -15.91
CA LEU A 150 27.25 -0.81 -15.95
C LEU A 150 27.59 -0.20 -14.59
#